data_AF-A0A3M2EM39-F1
#
_entry.id   AF-A0A3M2EM39-F1
#
_cell.length_a   1.000
_cell.length_b   1.000
_cell.length_c   1.000
_cell.angle_alpha   90.00
_cell.angle_beta   90.00
_cell.angle_gamma   90.00
#
_symmetry.space_group_name_H-M   'P 1'
#
loop_
_entity.id
_entity.type
_entity.pdbx_description
1 polymer ?
#
loop_
_entity_poly.entity_id
_entity_poly.type
_entity_poly.pdbx_seq_one_letter_code
_entity_poly.pdbx_strand_id
1 'polypeptide(L)'
;MSYTNYFYVYNKSTRYPLTKTLVDPSQKYKVMAQTASWGYARTTRYTSRSAEMDNIIFDLDLFITQSQSNAGATSNPRMSRPQAWAKNIVGVGGFRHYNNTNPADDCWCRSGSTGPAQDGGVGVTLAAYYDSIRTTGYSSSSYTTGFGGTSGATPIINGYGQIAIQMFTEGMFGHPKAPDWRQRFAYKPHFTTTKCLLTATSRQLPLNRATRVQQGYGFPSMQDLYDLRNNMLVLDELDVLRQGQSRTYYVWVKPGTKEFRSVMHHADPPGNPAVTRRRINSLNMKVTDPNGVSYWGQHGLMNSLTSTPGGVRDDVEVHEHVILTNPPAGVWSVEVQAEAIRQDSHKETPQVDADFALVVRGIGGGRDKTGAKLDLISSAPGDFRVSLTGLPAGWTSGYTLFSLSTKRPVAMGNVFGLEADDLTLAILSTPPSRGNVFAFTNGGGSVYPGAPYRFPAEIALLLRGRTIDGVAFVVDGRGRIVAASSVDRVTIR
;
A
#
# COMPACT_ATOMS: atom_id res chain seq x y z
N MET A 1 -26.55 -0.94 -6.60
CA MET A 1 -25.67 -0.17 -7.51
C MET A 1 -26.30 1.20 -7.70
N SER A 2 -25.60 2.30 -7.39
CA SER A 2 -26.09 3.66 -7.64
C SER A 2 -25.50 4.14 -8.96
N TYR A 3 -26.34 4.69 -9.85
CA TYR A 3 -25.91 5.25 -11.13
C TYR A 3 -25.90 6.77 -11.04
N THR A 4 -24.77 7.38 -11.41
CA THR A 4 -24.68 8.85 -11.55
C THR A 4 -25.27 9.27 -12.89
N ASN A 5 -26.38 10.01 -12.87
CA ASN A 5 -26.86 10.69 -14.07
C ASN A 5 -25.89 11.83 -14.44
N TYR A 6 -25.19 11.68 -15.56
CA TYR A 6 -24.20 12.66 -16.01
C TYR A 6 -24.81 14.05 -16.30
N PHE A 7 -26.06 14.11 -16.78
CA PHE A 7 -26.75 15.38 -17.00
C PHE A 7 -26.94 16.14 -15.68
N TYR A 8 -27.21 15.44 -14.58
CA TYR A 8 -27.29 16.08 -13.27
C TYR A 8 -25.97 16.76 -12.90
N VAL A 9 -24.84 16.06 -13.10
CA VAL A 9 -23.51 16.61 -12.79
C VAL A 9 -23.17 17.80 -13.69
N TYR A 10 -23.40 17.69 -15.00
CA TYR A 10 -23.14 18.80 -15.92
C TYR A 10 -24.02 20.01 -15.63
N ASN A 11 -25.31 19.81 -15.32
CA ASN A 11 -26.23 20.89 -15.00
C ASN A 11 -25.90 21.58 -13.67
N LYS A 12 -25.37 20.84 -12.69
CA LYS A 12 -24.92 21.41 -11.41
C LYS A 12 -23.48 21.92 -11.46
N SER A 13 -22.76 21.66 -12.54
CA SER A 13 -21.33 21.98 -12.69
C SER A 13 -20.45 21.43 -11.56
N THR A 14 -20.92 20.45 -10.78
CA THR A 14 -20.12 19.76 -9.77
C THR A 14 -20.61 18.35 -9.45
N ARG A 15 -19.70 17.45 -9.13
CA ARG A 15 -19.99 16.09 -8.65
C ARG A 15 -20.06 15.99 -7.12
N TYR A 16 -19.55 16.98 -6.40
CA TYR A 16 -19.32 16.90 -4.96
C TYR A 16 -20.58 16.57 -4.14
N PRO A 17 -21.72 17.28 -4.28
CA PRO A 17 -22.90 17.01 -3.46
C PRO A 17 -23.45 15.59 -3.64
N LEU A 18 -23.41 15.08 -4.88
CA LEU A 18 -23.82 13.72 -5.19
C LEU A 18 -22.91 12.71 -4.50
N THR A 19 -21.59 12.83 -4.67
CA THR A 19 -20.66 11.88 -4.04
C THR A 19 -20.77 11.94 -2.52
N LYS A 20 -20.92 13.12 -1.92
CA LYS A 20 -21.14 13.29 -0.48
C LYS A 20 -22.36 12.50 0.01
N THR A 21 -23.50 12.59 -0.69
CA THR A 21 -24.69 11.79 -0.34
C THR A 21 -24.47 10.28 -0.47
N LEU A 22 -23.66 9.83 -1.43
CA LEU A 22 -23.41 8.40 -1.65
C LEU A 22 -22.51 7.77 -0.59
N VAL A 23 -21.61 8.55 0.02
CA VAL A 23 -20.68 8.08 1.05
C VAL A 23 -21.15 8.38 2.47
N ASP A 24 -22.23 9.14 2.65
CA ASP A 24 -22.72 9.51 3.97
C ASP A 24 -23.04 8.23 4.81
N PRO A 25 -22.35 8.01 5.95
CA PRO A 25 -22.55 6.83 6.78
C PRO A 25 -23.95 6.74 7.39
N SER A 26 -24.69 7.85 7.47
CA SER A 26 -26.08 7.86 7.93
C SER A 26 -27.08 7.49 6.83
N GLN A 27 -26.65 7.41 5.57
CA GLN A 27 -27.51 7.12 4.42
C GLN A 27 -27.46 5.66 4.02
N LYS A 28 -28.37 5.27 3.12
CA LYS A 28 -28.55 3.87 2.68
C LYS A 28 -27.39 3.33 1.81
N TYR A 29 -26.74 4.20 1.03
CA TYR A 29 -25.87 3.72 -0.06
C TYR A 29 -24.49 3.25 0.40
N LYS A 30 -23.77 4.06 1.19
CA LYS A 30 -22.47 3.72 1.79
C LYS A 30 -21.48 3.20 0.73
N VAL A 31 -21.32 3.96 -0.35
CA VAL A 31 -20.48 3.59 -1.50
C VAL A 31 -19.01 3.65 -1.12
N MET A 32 -18.26 2.56 -1.33
CA MET A 32 -16.81 2.49 -1.04
C MET A 32 -15.91 2.73 -2.26
N ALA A 33 -16.49 2.75 -3.47
CA ALA A 33 -15.75 2.99 -4.70
C ALA A 33 -16.64 3.63 -5.77
N GLN A 34 -16.07 4.50 -6.61
CA GLN A 34 -16.78 5.09 -7.74
C GLN A 34 -15.92 5.04 -9.01
N THR A 35 -16.55 4.78 -10.16
CA THR A 35 -15.90 4.72 -11.47
C THR A 35 -16.48 5.77 -12.41
N ALA A 36 -15.63 6.41 -13.22
CA ALA A 36 -16.02 7.43 -14.18
C ALA A 36 -15.39 7.19 -15.56
N SER A 37 -16.21 6.67 -16.47
CA SER A 37 -15.90 6.48 -17.90
C SER A 37 -16.36 7.65 -18.78
N TRP A 38 -16.41 8.85 -18.22
CA TRP A 38 -16.90 10.09 -18.82
C TRP A 38 -16.17 11.29 -18.19
N GLY A 39 -16.33 12.49 -18.73
CA GLY A 39 -15.76 13.72 -18.15
C GLY A 39 -15.70 14.86 -19.15
N TYR A 40 -14.99 15.92 -18.81
CA TYR A 40 -14.96 17.15 -19.60
C TYR A 40 -14.00 17.05 -20.79
N ALA A 41 -14.00 18.10 -21.62
CA ALA A 41 -13.13 18.25 -22.78
C ALA A 41 -11.67 17.98 -22.42
N ARG A 42 -10.99 17.26 -23.33
CA ARG A 42 -9.61 16.80 -23.11
C ARG A 42 -8.66 17.99 -22.98
N THR A 43 -7.63 17.82 -22.16
CA THR A 43 -6.57 18.78 -21.91
C THR A 43 -5.29 18.05 -21.50
N THR A 44 -4.16 18.72 -21.54
CA THR A 44 -2.91 18.27 -20.90
C THR A 44 -2.70 18.87 -19.51
N ARG A 45 -3.53 19.84 -19.11
CA ARG A 45 -3.32 20.66 -17.91
C ARG A 45 -4.10 20.13 -16.71
N TYR A 46 -3.54 20.33 -15.52
CA TYR A 46 -4.34 20.40 -14.31
C TYR A 46 -5.28 21.61 -14.39
N THR A 47 -6.57 21.42 -14.12
CA THR A 47 -7.59 22.48 -14.24
C THR A 47 -8.44 22.57 -12.98
N SER A 48 -9.38 23.51 -12.93
CA SER A 48 -10.40 23.55 -11.87
C SER A 48 -11.19 22.24 -11.74
N ARG A 49 -11.35 21.47 -12.83
CA ARG A 49 -11.99 20.14 -12.79
C ARG A 49 -11.10 19.06 -12.19
N SER A 50 -9.78 19.22 -12.30
CA SER A 50 -8.81 18.35 -11.62
C SER A 50 -8.79 18.67 -10.13
N ALA A 51 -8.76 19.96 -9.76
CA ALA A 51 -8.86 20.44 -8.38
C ALA A 51 -10.16 20.01 -7.70
N GLU A 52 -11.30 20.12 -8.39
CA GLU A 52 -12.57 19.62 -7.88
C GLU A 52 -12.51 18.12 -7.57
N MET A 53 -11.90 17.31 -8.44
CA MET A 53 -11.77 15.88 -8.22
C MET A 53 -10.81 15.55 -7.06
N ASP A 54 -9.69 16.27 -6.93
CA ASP A 54 -8.82 16.15 -5.75
C ASP A 54 -9.59 16.48 -4.47
N ASN A 55 -10.38 17.56 -4.47
CA ASN A 55 -11.21 17.94 -3.32
C ASN A 55 -12.25 16.86 -2.98
N ILE A 56 -12.92 16.28 -3.98
CA ILE A 56 -13.88 15.19 -3.77
C ILE A 56 -13.19 13.98 -3.12
N ILE A 57 -12.03 13.57 -3.61
CA ILE A 57 -11.34 12.37 -3.10
C ILE A 57 -10.78 12.64 -1.71
N PHE A 58 -10.16 13.80 -1.51
CA PHE A 58 -9.58 14.24 -0.25
C PHE A 58 -10.66 14.35 0.85
N ASP A 59 -11.72 15.13 0.62
CA ASP A 59 -12.73 15.38 1.65
C ASP A 59 -13.59 14.15 1.99
N LEU A 60 -13.81 13.26 1.02
CA LEU A 60 -14.79 12.18 1.13
C LEU A 60 -14.16 10.79 1.26
N ASP A 61 -12.82 10.71 1.26
CA ASP A 61 -12.03 9.48 1.36
C ASP A 61 -12.63 8.33 0.54
N LEU A 62 -12.68 8.54 -0.77
CA LEU A 62 -13.32 7.62 -1.70
C LEU A 62 -12.35 7.15 -2.77
N PHE A 63 -12.23 5.83 -2.93
CA PHE A 63 -11.52 5.24 -4.05
C PHE A 63 -12.24 5.52 -5.37
N ILE A 64 -11.65 6.36 -6.22
CA ILE A 64 -12.25 6.75 -7.50
C ILE A 64 -11.31 6.41 -8.67
N THR A 65 -11.87 5.77 -9.70
CA THR A 65 -11.18 5.55 -10.98
C THR A 65 -11.73 6.48 -12.06
N GLN A 66 -10.84 7.04 -12.89
CA GLN A 66 -11.19 7.95 -13.97
C GLN A 66 -10.48 7.55 -15.25
N SER A 67 -11.27 7.38 -16.30
CA SER A 67 -10.77 7.09 -17.66
C SER A 67 -9.94 8.25 -18.23
N GLN A 68 -8.75 7.93 -18.76
CA GLN A 68 -7.88 8.94 -19.40
C GLN A 68 -8.54 9.58 -20.63
N SER A 69 -9.27 8.82 -21.45
CA SER A 69 -9.84 9.15 -22.78
C SER A 69 -9.17 8.31 -23.88
N ASN A 70 -9.47 8.61 -25.15
CA ASN A 70 -9.16 7.77 -26.31
C ASN A 70 -8.43 8.58 -27.40
N ALA A 71 -7.45 9.40 -26.99
CA ALA A 71 -6.67 10.23 -27.91
C ALA A 71 -5.40 9.53 -28.45
N GLY A 72 -5.19 8.25 -28.14
CA GLY A 72 -3.93 7.56 -28.46
C GLY A 72 -3.60 7.45 -29.95
N ALA A 73 -4.60 7.55 -30.83
CA ALA A 73 -4.41 7.59 -32.28
C ALA A 73 -4.22 9.01 -32.86
N THR A 74 -4.31 10.06 -32.03
CA THR A 74 -4.16 11.46 -32.48
C THR A 74 -2.71 11.91 -32.49
N SER A 75 -2.44 13.10 -33.04
CA SER A 75 -1.11 13.73 -33.00
C SER A 75 -0.64 14.08 -31.57
N ASN A 76 -1.57 14.14 -30.61
CA ASN A 76 -1.26 14.38 -29.21
C ASN A 76 -1.94 13.32 -28.31
N PRO A 77 -1.31 12.16 -28.09
CA PRO A 77 -1.86 11.09 -27.27
C PRO A 77 -2.04 11.48 -25.80
N ARG A 78 -1.42 12.59 -25.35
CA ARG A 78 -1.51 13.11 -23.99
C ARG A 78 -2.83 13.82 -23.69
N MET A 79 -3.71 13.99 -24.68
CA MET A 79 -4.98 14.68 -24.47
C MET A 79 -5.93 13.80 -23.66
N SER A 80 -6.03 14.06 -22.36
CA SER A 80 -6.86 13.29 -21.43
C SER A 80 -7.94 14.13 -20.76
N ARG A 81 -8.90 13.49 -20.12
CA ARG A 81 -9.92 14.17 -19.31
C ARG A 81 -9.25 14.89 -18.13
N PRO A 82 -9.65 16.13 -17.80
CA PRO A 82 -9.01 16.87 -16.73
C PRO A 82 -9.11 16.17 -15.37
N GLN A 83 -10.19 15.44 -15.11
CA GLN A 83 -10.34 14.68 -13.87
C GLN A 83 -9.30 13.55 -13.72
N ALA A 84 -8.74 13.03 -14.82
CA ALA A 84 -7.68 12.03 -14.79
C ALA A 84 -6.32 12.63 -14.40
N TRP A 85 -6.23 13.97 -14.35
CA TRP A 85 -5.07 14.71 -13.87
C TRP A 85 -5.17 15.11 -12.40
N ALA A 86 -6.22 14.72 -11.67
CA ALA A 86 -6.21 14.84 -10.22
C ALA A 86 -5.04 14.04 -9.61
N LYS A 87 -4.47 14.50 -8.49
CA LYS A 87 -3.36 13.83 -7.79
C LYS A 87 -3.82 12.57 -7.08
N ASN A 88 -4.98 12.65 -6.45
CA ASN A 88 -5.53 11.60 -5.60
C ASN A 88 -6.27 10.51 -6.41
N ILE A 89 -6.58 10.76 -7.68
CA ILE A 89 -7.33 9.83 -8.54
C ILE A 89 -6.51 8.60 -8.93
N VAL A 90 -7.19 7.51 -9.26
CA VAL A 90 -6.64 6.45 -10.11
C VAL A 90 -6.96 6.77 -11.56
N GLY A 91 -5.99 7.34 -12.28
CA GLY A 91 -6.10 7.60 -13.71
C GLY A 91 -5.91 6.31 -14.50
N VAL A 92 -6.91 5.90 -15.29
CA VAL A 92 -6.91 4.60 -15.97
C VAL A 92 -6.61 4.74 -17.46
N GLY A 93 -5.46 4.21 -17.86
CA GLY A 93 -5.05 4.02 -19.24
C GLY A 93 -5.65 2.74 -19.84
N GLY A 94 -5.28 2.43 -21.08
CA GLY A 94 -5.70 1.18 -21.71
C GLY A 94 -4.69 0.67 -22.70
N PHE A 95 -4.53 -0.65 -22.75
CA PHE A 95 -3.71 -1.38 -23.72
C PHE A 95 -4.55 -2.44 -24.44
N ARG A 96 -4.10 -2.84 -25.62
CA ARG A 96 -4.75 -3.90 -26.40
C ARG A 96 -4.30 -5.28 -25.91
N HIS A 97 -5.28 -6.17 -25.76
CA HIS A 97 -5.08 -7.60 -25.44
C HIS A 97 -5.48 -8.54 -26.58
N TYR A 98 -5.94 -7.98 -27.71
CA TYR A 98 -6.17 -8.68 -28.97
C TYR A 98 -7.14 -9.87 -28.88
N ASN A 99 -8.07 -9.83 -27.91
CA ASN A 99 -9.02 -10.90 -27.65
C ASN A 99 -8.36 -12.28 -27.41
N ASN A 100 -7.18 -12.30 -26.79
CA ASN A 100 -6.49 -13.53 -26.43
C ASN A 100 -6.07 -13.51 -24.95
N THR A 101 -5.41 -14.58 -24.49
CA THR A 101 -4.91 -14.74 -23.11
C THR A 101 -3.38 -14.64 -23.01
N ASN A 102 -2.70 -14.15 -24.04
CA ASN A 102 -1.25 -14.06 -24.14
C ASN A 102 -0.76 -12.66 -23.72
N PRO A 103 -0.41 -12.43 -22.44
CA PRO A 103 0.03 -11.10 -22.00
C PRO A 103 1.34 -10.65 -22.65
N ALA A 104 2.09 -11.53 -23.31
CA ALA A 104 3.32 -11.17 -24.00
C ALA A 104 3.05 -10.32 -25.27
N ASP A 105 1.86 -10.43 -25.85
CA ASP A 105 1.44 -9.59 -26.98
C ASP A 105 0.54 -8.41 -26.57
N ASP A 106 0.33 -8.17 -25.28
CA ASP A 106 -0.30 -6.94 -24.82
C ASP A 106 0.56 -5.72 -25.19
N CYS A 107 -0.06 -4.60 -25.61
CA CYS A 107 0.66 -3.35 -25.85
C CYS A 107 -0.24 -2.13 -25.87
N TRP A 108 0.34 -0.95 -25.59
CA TRP A 108 -0.41 0.30 -25.71
C TRP A 108 -0.87 0.55 -27.16
N CYS A 109 -0.04 0.33 -28.18
CA CYS A 109 -0.47 0.23 -29.59
C CYS A 109 -1.56 1.23 -30.05
N ARG A 110 -1.34 2.53 -29.81
CA ARG A 110 -2.26 3.64 -30.13
C ARG A 110 -3.65 3.54 -29.47
N SER A 111 -3.70 3.00 -28.25
CA SER A 111 -4.93 2.77 -27.47
C SER A 111 -5.43 4.04 -26.76
N GLY A 112 -5.50 4.02 -25.42
CA GLY A 112 -6.02 5.13 -24.62
C GLY A 112 -5.13 6.36 -24.64
N SER A 113 -5.68 7.50 -24.24
CA SER A 113 -4.87 8.66 -23.90
C SER A 113 -3.83 8.31 -22.83
N THR A 114 -2.70 9.00 -22.86
CA THR A 114 -1.50 8.71 -22.06
C THR A 114 -1.11 9.92 -21.22
N GLY A 115 -0.14 9.78 -20.34
CA GLY A 115 0.63 10.90 -19.83
C GLY A 115 1.82 11.27 -20.73
N PRO A 116 2.74 12.11 -20.21
CA PRO A 116 2.61 12.77 -18.92
C PRO A 116 1.61 13.94 -18.99
N ALA A 117 1.07 14.35 -17.85
CA ALA A 117 0.42 15.65 -17.69
C ALA A 117 1.40 16.79 -17.98
N GLN A 118 0.91 18.02 -18.17
CA GLN A 118 1.77 19.16 -18.54
C GLN A 118 2.82 19.48 -17.46
N ASP A 119 2.52 19.20 -16.20
CA ASP A 119 3.40 19.37 -15.03
C ASP A 119 4.44 18.25 -14.86
N GLY A 120 4.46 17.28 -15.77
CA GLY A 120 5.38 16.13 -15.74
C GLY A 120 4.83 14.89 -15.05
N GLY A 121 3.65 14.95 -14.43
CA GLY A 121 3.07 13.79 -13.74
C GLY A 121 2.78 12.65 -14.72
N VAL A 122 3.01 11.40 -14.30
CA VAL A 122 2.78 10.18 -15.09
C VAL A 122 1.33 10.13 -15.57
N GLY A 123 0.40 10.53 -14.71
CA GLY A 123 -1.03 10.66 -14.98
C GLY A 123 -1.79 9.34 -15.12
N VAL A 124 -1.26 8.36 -15.85
CA VAL A 124 -1.74 6.97 -15.81
C VAL A 124 -1.24 6.31 -14.53
N THR A 125 -2.14 5.87 -13.66
CA THR A 125 -1.80 5.09 -12.46
C THR A 125 -1.77 3.60 -12.79
N LEU A 126 -2.79 3.10 -13.46
CA LEU A 126 -2.98 1.70 -13.83
C LEU A 126 -3.57 1.62 -15.24
N ALA A 127 -3.40 0.49 -15.91
CA ALA A 127 -4.00 0.25 -17.22
C ALA A 127 -4.68 -1.11 -17.26
N ALA A 128 -5.77 -1.19 -18.03
CA ALA A 128 -6.49 -2.43 -18.29
C ALA A 128 -6.81 -2.58 -19.78
N TYR A 129 -7.59 -3.60 -20.11
CA TYR A 129 -7.94 -3.94 -21.48
C TYR A 129 -8.75 -2.83 -22.13
N TYR A 130 -8.29 -2.42 -23.33
CA TYR A 130 -8.87 -1.36 -24.13
C TYR A 130 -9.82 -1.90 -25.21
N ASP A 131 -9.61 -3.11 -25.70
CA ASP A 131 -10.34 -3.70 -26.83
C ASP A 131 -11.10 -4.96 -26.41
N SER A 132 -12.02 -5.40 -27.27
CA SER A 132 -12.65 -6.73 -27.23
C SER A 132 -13.31 -7.11 -25.89
N ILE A 133 -13.84 -6.12 -25.17
CA ILE A 133 -14.42 -6.33 -23.85
C ILE A 133 -15.83 -6.90 -24.01
N ARG A 134 -15.99 -8.17 -23.64
CA ARG A 134 -17.32 -8.79 -23.54
C ARG A 134 -18.06 -8.28 -22.31
N THR A 135 -19.20 -7.63 -22.53
CA THR A 135 -19.99 -7.03 -21.44
C THR A 135 -21.49 -7.02 -21.78
N THR A 136 -22.33 -6.55 -20.85
CA THR A 136 -23.78 -6.47 -21.01
C THR A 136 -24.17 -5.46 -22.09
N GLY A 137 -25.14 -5.79 -22.93
CA GLY A 137 -25.75 -4.87 -23.89
C GLY A 137 -26.89 -4.04 -23.27
N TYR A 138 -27.66 -3.36 -24.12
CA TYR A 138 -28.73 -2.45 -23.67
C TYR A 138 -29.99 -3.15 -23.15
N SER A 139 -30.25 -4.39 -23.57
CA SER A 139 -31.34 -5.19 -23.00
C SER A 139 -30.82 -6.07 -21.85
N SER A 140 -31.70 -6.39 -20.90
CA SER A 140 -31.37 -7.14 -19.66
C SER A 140 -30.78 -8.53 -19.88
N SER A 141 -30.90 -9.10 -21.08
CA SER A 141 -30.35 -10.42 -21.45
C SER A 141 -29.27 -10.37 -22.53
N SER A 142 -28.94 -9.19 -23.07
CA SER A 142 -28.00 -9.06 -24.18
C SER A 142 -26.55 -8.94 -23.71
N TYR A 143 -25.63 -9.40 -24.56
CA TYR A 143 -24.19 -9.19 -24.42
C TYR A 143 -23.63 -8.58 -25.71
N THR A 144 -22.57 -7.80 -25.58
CA THR A 144 -21.79 -7.27 -26.70
C THR A 144 -20.32 -7.64 -26.53
N THR A 145 -19.63 -7.86 -27.64
CA THR A 145 -18.18 -8.05 -27.73
C THR A 145 -17.46 -6.83 -28.29
N GLY A 146 -18.21 -5.82 -28.75
CA GLY A 146 -17.69 -4.63 -29.42
C GLY A 146 -17.37 -3.45 -28.50
N PHE A 147 -17.45 -3.62 -27.17
CA PHE A 147 -17.14 -2.53 -26.24
C PHE A 147 -15.62 -2.41 -26.03
N GLY A 148 -15.17 -1.17 -25.81
CA GLY A 148 -13.76 -0.85 -25.67
C GLY A 148 -13.52 0.60 -25.28
N GLY A 149 -12.28 1.05 -25.44
CA GLY A 149 -11.81 2.33 -24.94
C GLY A 149 -11.30 2.27 -23.51
N THR A 150 -10.68 3.36 -23.05
CA THR A 150 -10.42 3.54 -21.61
C THR A 150 -11.71 3.54 -20.78
N SER A 151 -12.85 3.80 -21.42
CA SER A 151 -14.18 3.66 -20.83
C SER A 151 -14.52 2.23 -20.41
N GLY A 152 -13.94 1.21 -21.06
CA GLY A 152 -14.04 -0.18 -20.62
C GLY A 152 -12.94 -0.60 -19.66
N ALA A 153 -11.71 -0.09 -19.84
CA ALA A 153 -10.60 -0.33 -18.92
C ALA A 153 -10.88 0.19 -17.48
N THR A 154 -11.54 1.34 -17.37
CA THR A 154 -11.78 2.03 -16.07
C THR A 154 -12.66 1.25 -15.08
N PRO A 155 -13.83 0.72 -15.48
CA PRO A 155 -14.62 -0.14 -14.59
C PRO A 155 -13.94 -1.48 -14.29
N ILE A 156 -13.08 -2.01 -15.17
CA ILE A 156 -12.25 -3.18 -14.86
C ILE A 156 -11.35 -2.87 -13.66
N ILE A 157 -10.54 -1.80 -13.72
CA ILE A 157 -9.69 -1.39 -12.59
C ILE A 157 -10.52 -1.10 -11.33
N ASN A 158 -11.71 -0.51 -11.48
CA ASN A 158 -12.57 -0.25 -10.33
C ASN A 158 -13.04 -1.53 -9.63
N GLY A 159 -13.39 -2.57 -10.39
CA GLY A 159 -13.73 -3.88 -9.86
C GLY A 159 -12.58 -4.51 -9.08
N TYR A 160 -11.34 -4.40 -9.59
CA TYR A 160 -10.15 -4.86 -8.88
C TYR A 160 -9.94 -4.10 -7.56
N GLY A 161 -10.16 -2.78 -7.55
CA GLY A 161 -10.15 -1.98 -6.33
C GLY A 161 -11.21 -2.41 -5.31
N GLN A 162 -12.42 -2.76 -5.75
CA GLN A 162 -13.46 -3.29 -4.87
C GLN A 162 -13.11 -4.66 -4.29
N ILE A 163 -12.42 -5.52 -5.04
CA ILE A 163 -11.89 -6.79 -4.50
C ILE A 163 -10.81 -6.52 -3.45
N ALA A 164 -9.90 -5.57 -3.70
CA ALA A 164 -8.89 -5.18 -2.71
C ALA A 164 -9.53 -4.64 -1.41
N ILE A 165 -10.55 -3.77 -1.52
CA ILE A 165 -11.34 -3.28 -0.37
C ILE A 165 -12.00 -4.46 0.36
N GLN A 166 -12.59 -5.41 -0.37
CA GLN A 166 -13.16 -6.61 0.24
C GLN A 166 -12.12 -7.38 1.04
N MET A 167 -10.96 -7.68 0.44
CA MET A 167 -9.88 -8.40 1.12
C MET A 167 -9.41 -7.68 2.39
N PHE A 168 -9.29 -6.34 2.33
CA PHE A 168 -8.96 -5.52 3.49
C PHE A 168 -10.00 -5.64 4.60
N THR A 169 -11.28 -5.45 4.26
CA THR A 169 -12.39 -5.54 5.23
C THR A 169 -12.60 -6.97 5.78
N GLU A 170 -12.03 -8.00 5.15
CA GLU A 170 -11.98 -9.37 5.68
C GLU A 170 -10.78 -9.61 6.62
N GLY A 171 -9.97 -8.59 6.90
CA GLY A 171 -8.81 -8.64 7.78
C GLY A 171 -7.58 -9.30 7.15
N MET A 172 -7.56 -9.51 5.82
CA MET A 172 -6.45 -10.19 5.15
C MET A 172 -5.13 -9.42 5.21
N PHE A 173 -5.19 -8.11 5.50
CA PHE A 173 -4.03 -7.24 5.63
C PHE A 173 -3.66 -6.92 7.09
N GLY A 174 -4.16 -7.66 8.08
CA GLY A 174 -3.82 -7.47 9.50
C GLY A 174 -4.64 -6.39 10.21
N HIS A 175 -5.55 -5.75 9.49
CA HIS A 175 -6.52 -4.79 10.02
C HIS A 175 -7.78 -5.50 10.55
N PRO A 176 -8.59 -4.85 11.41
CA PRO A 176 -9.80 -5.44 11.94
C PRO A 176 -10.75 -5.91 10.83
N LYS A 177 -11.20 -7.16 10.94
CA LYS A 177 -12.24 -7.69 10.07
C LYS A 177 -13.59 -7.02 10.38
N ALA A 178 -14.30 -6.60 9.35
CA ALA A 178 -15.69 -6.18 9.45
C ALA A 178 -16.55 -7.36 9.96
N PRO A 179 -17.44 -7.15 10.95
CA PRO A 179 -18.23 -8.26 11.50
C PRO A 179 -19.14 -8.91 10.46
N ASP A 180 -19.69 -8.12 9.53
CA ASP A 180 -20.40 -8.61 8.35
C ASP A 180 -20.27 -7.68 7.13
N TRP A 181 -20.85 -8.10 5.99
CA TRP A 181 -20.78 -7.35 4.73
C TRP A 181 -21.46 -5.98 4.77
N ARG A 182 -22.46 -5.77 5.64
CA ARG A 182 -23.22 -4.51 5.76
C ARG A 182 -22.42 -3.45 6.51
N GLN A 183 -21.47 -3.87 7.33
CA GLN A 183 -20.63 -2.99 8.14
C GLN A 183 -19.31 -2.62 7.46
N ARG A 184 -18.96 -3.23 6.31
CA ARG A 184 -17.69 -2.98 5.60
C ARG A 184 -17.37 -1.52 5.35
N PHE A 185 -18.38 -0.67 5.16
CA PHE A 185 -18.15 0.76 4.96
C PHE A 185 -17.36 1.43 6.09
N ALA A 186 -17.56 0.99 7.34
CA ALA A 186 -16.85 1.50 8.51
C ALA A 186 -15.44 0.89 8.70
N TYR A 187 -15.11 -0.16 7.93
CA TYR A 187 -13.85 -0.90 7.99
C TYR A 187 -13.09 -0.84 6.66
N LYS A 188 -13.54 0.00 5.72
CA LYS A 188 -12.89 0.17 4.43
C LYS A 188 -11.53 0.83 4.63
N PRO A 189 -10.52 0.47 3.84
CA PRO A 189 -9.26 1.21 3.84
C PRO A 189 -9.45 2.61 3.27
N HIS A 190 -8.55 3.52 3.59
CA HIS A 190 -8.46 4.82 2.91
C HIS A 190 -8.19 4.64 1.40
N PHE A 191 -8.56 5.64 0.60
CA PHE A 191 -8.37 5.57 -0.87
C PHE A 191 -6.88 5.45 -1.25
N THR A 192 -6.01 6.07 -0.46
CA THR A 192 -4.54 6.02 -0.56
C THR A 192 -4.05 4.59 -0.44
N THR A 193 -4.48 3.86 0.60
CA THR A 193 -4.16 2.46 0.84
C THR A 193 -4.68 1.55 -0.26
N THR A 194 -5.91 1.76 -0.73
CA THR A 194 -6.45 0.98 -1.86
C THR A 194 -5.59 1.16 -3.11
N LYS A 195 -5.15 2.38 -3.41
CA LYS A 195 -4.27 2.69 -4.54
C LYS A 195 -2.87 2.08 -4.36
N CYS A 196 -2.31 2.13 -3.16
CA CYS A 196 -1.04 1.47 -2.83
C CYS A 196 -1.12 -0.04 -3.00
N LEU A 197 -2.16 -0.72 -2.50
CA LEU A 197 -2.32 -2.17 -2.65
C LEU A 197 -2.36 -2.59 -4.12
N LEU A 198 -3.15 -1.90 -4.95
CA LEU A 198 -3.29 -2.25 -6.38
C LEU A 198 -1.98 -2.08 -7.17
N THR A 199 -1.22 -1.02 -6.87
CA THR A 199 0.01 -0.68 -7.61
C THR A 199 1.24 -1.38 -7.02
N ALA A 200 1.15 -1.80 -5.76
CA ALA A 200 2.11 -2.72 -5.16
C ALA A 200 2.03 -4.10 -5.81
N THR A 201 0.87 -4.53 -6.33
CA THR A 201 0.69 -5.88 -6.90
C THR A 201 0.33 -5.90 -8.37
N SER A 202 0.60 -4.81 -9.09
CA SER A 202 0.40 -4.75 -10.53
C SER A 202 1.57 -5.37 -11.30
N ARG A 203 1.23 -5.96 -12.46
CA ARG A 203 2.17 -6.52 -13.42
C ARG A 203 2.36 -5.53 -14.56
N GLN A 204 3.63 -5.19 -14.82
CA GLN A 204 4.01 -4.21 -15.83
C GLN A 204 4.25 -4.89 -17.18
N LEU A 205 3.83 -4.23 -18.26
CA LEU A 205 4.27 -4.59 -19.60
C LEU A 205 5.73 -4.18 -19.80
N PRO A 206 6.49 -4.87 -20.66
CA PRO A 206 7.80 -4.39 -21.10
C PRO A 206 7.72 -2.97 -21.68
N LEU A 207 8.75 -2.13 -21.45
CA LEU A 207 8.71 -0.72 -21.84
C LEU A 207 8.63 -0.48 -23.35
N ASN A 208 9.07 -1.43 -24.17
CA ASN A 208 8.88 -1.41 -25.63
C ASN A 208 7.43 -1.72 -26.05
N ARG A 209 6.58 -2.25 -25.15
CA ARG A 209 5.14 -2.48 -25.38
C ARG A 209 4.28 -1.36 -24.82
N ALA A 210 4.69 -0.79 -23.69
CA ALA A 210 4.10 0.42 -23.11
C ALA A 210 5.10 1.15 -22.21
N THR A 211 5.33 2.43 -22.43
CA THR A 211 6.14 3.29 -21.55
C THR A 211 5.44 3.54 -20.21
N ARG A 212 6.17 4.03 -19.19
CA ARG A 212 5.60 4.39 -17.87
C ARG A 212 4.33 5.23 -17.97
N VAL A 213 4.33 6.24 -18.83
CA VAL A 213 3.18 7.16 -19.01
C VAL A 213 2.01 6.56 -19.80
N GLN A 214 2.18 5.39 -20.40
CA GLN A 214 1.13 4.66 -21.12
C GLN A 214 0.45 3.61 -20.23
N GLN A 215 1.21 2.93 -19.36
CA GLN A 215 0.70 1.84 -18.52
C GLN A 215 0.57 2.19 -17.03
N GLY A 216 1.15 3.31 -16.58
CA GLY A 216 1.32 3.57 -15.15
C GLY A 216 2.15 2.46 -14.53
N TYR A 217 1.64 1.84 -13.47
CA TYR A 217 2.27 0.68 -12.82
C TYR A 217 1.81 -0.67 -13.36
N GLY A 218 1.01 -0.67 -14.45
CA GLY A 218 0.58 -1.86 -15.17
C GLY A 218 -0.84 -2.31 -14.82
N PHE A 219 -1.10 -3.61 -15.00
CA PHE A 219 -2.38 -4.25 -14.74
C PHE A 219 -2.40 -4.86 -13.33
N PRO A 220 -3.36 -4.54 -12.44
CA PRO A 220 -3.43 -5.13 -11.10
C PRO A 220 -3.59 -6.65 -11.10
N SER A 221 -2.82 -7.37 -10.27
CA SER A 221 -2.95 -8.83 -10.12
C SER A 221 -3.62 -9.16 -8.79
N MET A 222 -4.83 -9.75 -8.84
CA MET A 222 -5.51 -10.25 -7.63
C MET A 222 -4.84 -11.52 -7.10
N GLN A 223 -4.22 -12.32 -7.98
CA GLN A 223 -3.41 -13.45 -7.57
C GLN A 223 -2.23 -12.98 -6.71
N ASP A 224 -1.47 -11.99 -7.18
CA ASP A 224 -0.31 -11.48 -6.43
C ASP A 224 -0.75 -10.77 -5.15
N LEU A 225 -1.90 -10.05 -5.18
CA LEU A 225 -2.49 -9.45 -3.98
C LEU A 225 -2.87 -10.49 -2.94
N TYR A 226 -3.47 -11.61 -3.37
CA TYR A 226 -3.83 -12.70 -2.48
C TYR A 226 -2.58 -13.42 -1.97
N ASP A 227 -1.72 -13.93 -2.84
CA ASP A 227 -0.58 -14.77 -2.46
C ASP A 227 0.39 -14.04 -1.53
N LEU A 228 0.66 -12.77 -1.79
CA LEU A 228 1.58 -11.96 -1.01
C LEU A 228 0.93 -11.30 0.22
N ARG A 229 -0.36 -11.53 0.49
CA ARG A 229 -1.11 -10.84 1.56
C ARG A 229 -0.49 -10.99 2.95
N ASN A 230 0.30 -12.02 3.22
CA ASN A 230 1.01 -12.20 4.50
C ASN A 230 2.47 -11.70 4.45
N ASN A 231 2.99 -11.39 3.26
CA ASN A 231 4.34 -10.89 3.00
C ASN A 231 4.34 -9.37 2.74
N MET A 232 3.44 -8.66 3.44
CA MET A 232 3.21 -7.23 3.29
C MET A 232 3.04 -6.51 4.62
N LEU A 233 3.73 -5.40 4.77
CA LEU A 233 3.38 -4.32 5.69
C LEU A 233 2.33 -3.43 5.00
N VAL A 234 1.21 -3.15 5.66
CA VAL A 234 0.10 -2.35 5.10
C VAL A 234 -0.34 -1.31 6.13
N LEU A 235 0.22 -0.12 6.03
CA LEU A 235 -0.13 1.02 6.88
C LEU A 235 -1.22 1.83 6.19
N ASP A 236 -2.36 1.89 6.84
CA ASP A 236 -3.54 2.65 6.41
C ASP A 236 -3.59 3.94 7.22
N GLU A 237 -2.80 4.94 6.79
CA GLU A 237 -2.72 6.28 7.42
C GLU A 237 -2.48 6.26 8.94
N LEU A 238 -1.68 5.28 9.41
CA LEU A 238 -1.44 5.03 10.84
C LEU A 238 -0.43 6.00 11.50
N ASP A 239 0.28 6.78 10.68
CA ASP A 239 1.34 7.68 11.11
C ASP A 239 1.07 9.09 10.56
N VAL A 240 1.17 10.08 11.45
CA VAL A 240 0.95 11.50 11.15
C VAL A 240 2.28 12.24 11.35
N LEU A 241 2.68 13.03 10.35
CA LEU A 241 3.96 13.74 10.32
C LEU A 241 3.75 15.25 10.14
N ARG A 242 4.36 16.05 11.01
CA ARG A 242 4.57 17.48 10.80
C ARG A 242 5.76 17.73 9.90
N GLN A 243 5.85 18.94 9.38
CA GLN A 243 7.00 19.37 8.59
C GLN A 243 8.33 19.10 9.30
N GLY A 244 9.29 18.53 8.58
CA GLY A 244 10.62 18.16 9.05
C GLY A 244 10.68 16.82 9.79
N GLN A 245 9.54 16.18 10.09
CA GLN A 245 9.53 14.87 10.73
C GLN A 245 9.66 13.73 9.72
N SER A 246 10.15 12.59 10.19
CA SER A 246 10.18 11.35 9.43
C SER A 246 9.77 10.15 10.28
N ARG A 247 9.40 9.08 9.59
CA ARG A 247 9.11 7.78 10.18
C ARG A 247 9.82 6.69 9.39
N THR A 248 10.53 5.82 10.10
CA THR A 248 11.33 4.73 9.51
C THR A 248 10.80 3.38 9.93
N TYR A 249 10.67 2.48 8.96
CA TYR A 249 10.28 1.08 9.12
C TYR A 249 11.43 0.16 8.74
N TYR A 250 11.79 -0.74 9.64
CA TYR A 250 12.77 -1.80 9.41
C TYR A 250 12.06 -3.09 9.06
N VAL A 251 12.26 -3.55 7.83
CA VAL A 251 11.65 -4.77 7.30
C VAL A 251 12.72 -5.77 6.91
N TRP A 252 12.43 -7.06 7.06
CA TRP A 252 13.37 -8.11 6.69
C TRP A 252 12.99 -8.71 5.34
N VAL A 253 13.94 -8.78 4.41
CA VAL A 253 13.79 -9.43 3.11
C VAL A 253 14.47 -10.80 3.16
N LYS A 254 13.70 -11.85 2.87
CA LYS A 254 14.17 -13.24 2.88
C LYS A 254 15.19 -13.51 1.75
N PRO A 255 16.17 -14.40 1.96
CA PRO A 255 16.96 -14.97 0.88
C PRO A 255 16.08 -15.53 -0.25
N GLY A 256 16.42 -15.19 -1.49
CA GLY A 256 15.70 -15.69 -2.68
C GLY A 256 14.40 -14.94 -3.02
N THR A 257 14.06 -13.86 -2.29
CA THR A 257 12.94 -12.97 -2.64
C THR A 257 13.09 -12.49 -4.08
N LYS A 258 12.01 -12.58 -4.88
CA LYS A 258 12.04 -12.26 -6.32
C LYS A 258 11.84 -10.78 -6.62
N GLU A 259 11.03 -10.10 -5.83
CA GLU A 259 10.80 -8.66 -5.96
C GLU A 259 10.61 -8.06 -4.57
N PHE A 260 11.27 -6.93 -4.32
CA PHE A 260 10.92 -6.00 -3.25
C PHE A 260 10.19 -4.82 -3.87
N ARG A 261 9.08 -4.41 -3.28
CA ARG A 261 8.39 -3.19 -3.68
C ARG A 261 7.84 -2.44 -2.49
N SER A 262 8.14 -1.15 -2.44
CA SER A 262 7.59 -0.20 -1.47
C SER A 262 6.78 0.84 -2.24
N VAL A 263 5.56 1.12 -1.76
CA VAL A 263 4.63 2.06 -2.36
C VAL A 263 4.07 2.97 -1.29
N MET A 264 4.26 4.28 -1.44
CA MET A 264 3.72 5.30 -0.54
C MET A 264 2.74 6.19 -1.31
N HIS A 265 1.64 6.56 -0.66
CA HIS A 265 0.73 7.59 -1.14
C HIS A 265 0.25 8.45 0.03
N HIS A 266 0.24 9.78 -0.15
CA HIS A 266 -0.38 10.69 0.82
C HIS A 266 -1.57 11.42 0.17
N ALA A 267 -2.61 11.71 0.95
CA ALA A 267 -3.75 12.46 0.47
C ALA A 267 -3.38 13.94 0.35
N ASP A 268 -3.22 14.44 -0.88
CA ASP A 268 -2.77 15.82 -1.08
C ASP A 268 -3.99 16.75 -1.31
N PRO A 269 -4.12 17.90 -0.61
CA PRO A 269 -5.22 18.84 -0.81
C PRO A 269 -5.28 19.34 -2.26
N PRO A 270 -6.42 19.87 -2.75
CA PRO A 270 -6.54 20.33 -4.14
C PRO A 270 -5.49 21.38 -4.50
N GLY A 271 -4.82 21.19 -5.63
CA GLY A 271 -3.81 22.12 -6.14
C GLY A 271 -4.43 23.37 -6.75
N ASN A 272 -3.65 24.44 -6.89
CA ASN A 272 -4.09 25.64 -7.61
C ASN A 272 -3.98 25.43 -9.14
N PRO A 273 -5.07 25.51 -9.93
CA PRO A 273 -5.02 25.36 -11.39
C PRO A 273 -4.17 26.40 -12.14
N ALA A 274 -3.83 27.52 -11.49
CA ALA A 274 -3.01 28.58 -12.08
C ALA A 274 -1.50 28.32 -11.98
N VAL A 275 -1.06 27.34 -11.18
CA VAL A 275 0.37 27.06 -11.01
C VAL A 275 0.83 25.85 -11.83
N THR A 276 2.13 25.80 -12.13
CA THR A 276 2.75 24.71 -12.89
C THR A 276 2.93 23.43 -12.06
N ARG A 277 3.06 23.53 -10.74
CA ARG A 277 3.20 22.40 -9.81
C ARG A 277 1.93 22.26 -8.98
N ARG A 278 1.15 21.21 -9.23
CA ARG A 278 -0.12 20.97 -8.52
C ARG A 278 0.05 20.38 -7.13
N ARG A 279 1.19 19.73 -6.83
CA ARG A 279 1.47 19.11 -5.52
C ARG A 279 1.61 20.19 -4.43
N ILE A 280 0.94 20.01 -3.29
CA ILE A 280 0.95 20.97 -2.18
C ILE A 280 1.89 20.51 -1.07
N ASN A 281 1.65 19.31 -0.52
CA ASN A 281 2.51 18.70 0.48
C ASN A 281 3.57 17.81 -0.16
N SER A 282 4.74 17.71 0.47
CA SER A 282 5.84 16.87 0.03
C SER A 282 6.16 15.85 1.11
N LEU A 283 5.64 14.65 0.92
CA LEU A 283 6.10 13.46 1.62
C LEU A 283 6.95 12.67 0.63
N ASN A 284 8.15 12.28 1.04
CA ASN A 284 9.08 11.58 0.17
C ASN A 284 9.53 10.28 0.83
N MET A 285 9.60 9.21 0.05
CA MET A 285 10.03 7.89 0.48
C MET A 285 11.49 7.67 0.10
N LYS A 286 12.29 7.22 1.07
CA LYS A 286 13.66 6.74 0.86
C LYS A 286 13.78 5.31 1.37
N VAL A 287 14.27 4.43 0.51
CA VAL A 287 14.52 3.03 0.87
C VAL A 287 16.01 2.78 0.87
N THR A 288 16.54 2.12 1.90
CA THR A 288 17.96 1.75 1.99
C THR A 288 18.09 0.24 2.17
N ASP A 289 18.93 -0.37 1.33
CA ASP A 289 19.19 -1.81 1.34
C ASP A 289 20.21 -2.23 2.43
N PRO A 290 20.37 -3.54 2.70
CA PRO A 290 21.30 -4.04 3.71
C PRO A 290 22.76 -3.72 3.44
N ASN A 291 23.11 -3.31 2.21
CA ASN A 291 24.46 -2.91 1.82
C ASN A 291 24.66 -1.38 1.89
N GLY A 292 23.65 -0.63 2.33
CA GLY A 292 23.68 0.83 2.44
C GLY A 292 23.29 1.57 1.15
N VAL A 293 22.87 0.87 0.09
CA VAL A 293 22.43 1.50 -1.16
C VAL A 293 21.05 2.12 -0.95
N SER A 294 20.92 3.41 -1.24
CA SER A 294 19.66 4.13 -1.08
C SER A 294 18.93 4.32 -2.41
N TYR A 295 17.61 4.36 -2.37
CA TYR A 295 16.70 4.56 -3.51
C TYR A 295 15.66 5.61 -3.10
N TRP A 296 15.58 6.71 -3.84
CA TRP A 296 14.46 7.64 -3.70
C TRP A 296 13.22 7.12 -4.44
N GLY A 297 12.05 7.37 -3.87
CA GLY A 297 10.78 7.10 -4.51
C GLY A 297 10.70 7.71 -5.91
N GLN A 298 10.12 6.95 -6.83
CA GLN A 298 9.97 7.30 -8.24
C GLN A 298 11.25 7.39 -9.08
N HIS A 299 12.43 7.36 -8.46
CA HIS A 299 13.69 7.56 -9.17
C HIS A 299 13.99 6.44 -10.18
N GLY A 300 14.25 6.83 -11.43
CA GLY A 300 14.52 5.92 -12.56
C GLY A 300 13.28 5.30 -13.22
N LEU A 301 12.10 5.36 -12.59
CA LEU A 301 10.92 4.61 -13.03
C LEU A 301 10.25 5.15 -14.31
N MET A 302 10.63 6.34 -14.78
CA MET A 302 10.18 6.85 -16.08
C MET A 302 10.76 6.06 -17.24
N ASN A 303 11.98 5.55 -17.09
CA ASN A 303 12.74 4.89 -18.15
C ASN A 303 13.07 3.41 -17.82
N SER A 304 12.63 2.92 -16.66
CA SER A 304 12.86 1.55 -16.19
C SER A 304 11.62 0.96 -15.50
N LEU A 305 11.53 -0.37 -15.50
CA LEU A 305 10.53 -1.11 -14.72
C LEU A 305 10.91 -1.22 -13.24
N THR A 306 12.19 -1.00 -12.93
CA THR A 306 12.80 -1.04 -11.59
C THR A 306 13.48 0.29 -11.25
N SER A 307 13.58 0.59 -9.97
CA SER A 307 14.20 1.82 -9.46
C SER A 307 15.70 1.84 -9.67
N THR A 308 16.25 3.03 -9.85
CA THR A 308 17.70 3.27 -9.94
C THR A 308 18.25 3.67 -8.57
N PRO A 309 19.44 3.19 -8.16
CA PRO A 309 20.11 3.67 -6.95
C PRO A 309 20.34 5.17 -6.95
N GLY A 310 20.31 5.78 -5.76
CA GLY A 310 20.55 7.20 -5.53
C GLY A 310 19.40 8.07 -5.99
N GLY A 311 19.74 9.19 -6.64
CA GLY A 311 18.79 10.18 -7.14
C GLY A 311 18.46 11.29 -6.14
N VAL A 312 17.38 11.99 -6.46
CA VAL A 312 16.78 13.04 -5.63
C VAL A 312 15.31 12.72 -5.39
N ARG A 313 14.74 13.37 -4.38
CA ARG A 313 13.32 13.31 -4.05
C ARG A 313 12.46 13.66 -5.27
N ASP A 314 11.31 13.01 -5.40
CA ASP A 314 10.34 13.35 -6.42
C ASP A 314 9.65 14.68 -6.05
N ASP A 315 9.48 15.58 -7.02
CA ASP A 315 8.85 16.89 -6.82
C ASP A 315 7.49 17.06 -7.55
N VAL A 316 6.94 15.97 -8.07
CA VAL A 316 5.76 15.94 -8.96
C VAL A 316 4.61 15.14 -8.36
N GLU A 317 4.88 13.88 -8.05
CA GLU A 317 3.90 12.86 -7.68
C GLU A 317 3.63 12.87 -6.18
N VAL A 318 2.41 12.44 -5.83
CA VAL A 318 2.00 12.16 -4.43
C VAL A 318 2.04 10.66 -4.13
N HIS A 319 2.50 9.87 -5.11
CA HIS A 319 2.46 8.43 -5.15
C HIS A 319 3.81 7.89 -5.63
N GLU A 320 4.63 7.46 -4.67
CA GLU A 320 6.02 7.09 -4.90
C GLU A 320 6.24 5.59 -4.83
N HIS A 321 7.09 5.09 -5.73
CA HIS A 321 7.42 3.67 -5.85
C HIS A 321 8.92 3.44 -5.73
N VAL A 322 9.31 2.40 -4.99
CA VAL A 322 10.61 1.75 -5.11
C VAL A 322 10.37 0.30 -5.52
N ILE A 323 10.92 -0.13 -6.66
CA ILE A 323 10.70 -1.47 -7.24
C ILE A 323 12.06 -2.10 -7.56
N LEU A 324 12.36 -3.26 -6.98
CA LEU A 324 13.63 -3.96 -7.19
C LEU A 324 13.39 -5.45 -7.43
N THR A 325 14.01 -6.01 -8.46
CA THR A 325 14.04 -7.45 -8.72
C THR A 325 15.25 -8.09 -8.06
N ASN A 326 15.10 -9.30 -7.53
CA ASN A 326 16.13 -10.04 -6.81
C ASN A 326 16.84 -9.18 -5.73
N PRO A 327 16.09 -8.55 -4.81
CA PRO A 327 16.67 -7.71 -3.76
C PRO A 327 17.66 -8.49 -2.87
N PRO A 328 18.76 -7.84 -2.42
CA PRO A 328 19.59 -8.40 -1.36
C PRO A 328 18.77 -8.77 -0.12
N ALA A 329 19.05 -9.96 0.42
CA ALA A 329 18.46 -10.40 1.68
C ALA A 329 19.06 -9.65 2.86
N GLY A 330 18.25 -9.40 3.89
CA GLY A 330 18.67 -8.68 5.08
C GLY A 330 17.65 -7.65 5.53
N VAL A 331 18.07 -6.76 6.42
CA VAL A 331 17.22 -5.68 6.95
C VAL A 331 17.29 -4.47 6.04
N TRP A 332 16.13 -4.03 5.58
CA TRP A 332 15.94 -2.81 4.81
C TRP A 332 15.29 -1.75 5.69
N SER A 333 15.65 -0.48 5.48
CA SER A 333 14.92 0.65 6.05
C SER A 333 14.07 1.34 4.98
N VAL A 334 12.81 1.57 5.30
CA VAL A 334 11.87 2.38 4.50
C VAL A 334 11.53 3.61 5.32
N GLU A 335 12.01 4.77 4.91
CA GLU A 335 11.77 6.05 5.58
C GLU A 335 10.80 6.91 4.77
N VAL A 336 9.79 7.47 5.44
CA VAL A 336 8.89 8.49 4.89
C VAL A 336 9.17 9.82 5.58
N GLN A 337 9.45 10.86 4.80
CA GLN A 337 9.87 12.17 5.28
C GLN A 337 8.88 13.25 4.86
N ALA A 338 8.31 13.97 5.83
CA ALA A 338 7.45 15.12 5.60
C ALA A 338 8.28 16.39 5.41
N GLU A 339 8.91 16.53 4.24
CA GLU A 339 9.83 17.63 3.94
C GLU A 339 9.14 19.00 4.03
N ALA A 340 7.95 19.11 3.44
CA ALA A 340 7.21 20.36 3.43
C ALA A 340 5.70 20.09 3.50
N ILE A 341 5.08 20.50 4.61
CA ILE A 341 3.63 20.46 4.81
C ILE A 341 3.12 21.89 4.70
N ARG A 342 2.64 22.26 3.51
CA ARG A 342 2.23 23.63 3.18
C ARG A 342 0.78 23.88 3.54
N GLN A 343 -0.01 22.83 3.55
CA GLN A 343 -1.41 22.86 3.93
C GLN A 343 -1.70 21.61 4.73
N ASP A 344 -2.49 21.76 5.78
CA ASP A 344 -2.93 20.62 6.58
C ASP A 344 -3.71 19.63 5.69
N SER A 345 -3.29 18.35 5.70
CA SER A 345 -3.93 17.26 4.98
C SER A 345 -4.48 16.15 5.88
N HIS A 346 -4.41 16.30 7.21
CA HIS A 346 -4.98 15.37 8.19
C HIS A 346 -6.01 16.11 9.07
N LYS A 347 -7.22 16.28 8.52
CA LYS A 347 -8.28 17.16 9.05
C LYS A 347 -8.89 16.68 10.36
N GLU A 348 -8.58 15.47 10.77
CA GLU A 348 -9.00 14.82 12.00
C GLU A 348 -8.38 15.48 13.24
N THR A 349 -7.29 16.24 13.06
CA THR A 349 -6.60 16.97 14.14
C THR A 349 -6.46 18.46 13.81
N PRO A 350 -6.24 19.34 14.81
CA PRO A 350 -6.10 20.78 14.57
C PRO A 350 -4.72 21.20 14.05
N GLN A 351 -3.74 20.31 13.99
CA GLN A 351 -2.36 20.65 13.62
C GLN A 351 -2.16 20.64 12.10
N VAL A 352 -1.10 21.32 11.65
CA VAL A 352 -0.69 21.26 10.23
C VAL A 352 0.24 20.08 10.05
N ASP A 353 -0.34 18.96 9.63
CA ASP A 353 0.37 17.71 9.37
C ASP A 353 -0.25 16.94 8.21
N ALA A 354 0.36 15.80 7.93
CA ALA A 354 -0.04 14.89 6.89
C ALA A 354 0.18 13.45 7.35
N ASP A 355 -0.75 12.58 7.00
CA ASP A 355 -0.62 11.14 7.06
C ASP A 355 -0.24 10.56 5.69
N PHE A 356 -0.02 9.26 5.67
CA PHE A 356 0.27 8.52 4.45
C PHE A 356 -0.10 7.05 4.56
N ALA A 357 -0.49 6.47 3.44
CA ALA A 357 -0.51 5.03 3.26
C ALA A 357 0.87 4.52 2.83
N LEU A 358 1.27 3.36 3.35
CA LEU A 358 2.50 2.66 2.95
C LEU A 358 2.23 1.16 2.80
N VAL A 359 2.58 0.62 1.63
CA VAL A 359 2.59 -0.82 1.38
C VAL A 359 4.00 -1.27 1.01
N VAL A 360 4.57 -2.16 1.82
CA VAL A 360 5.87 -2.78 1.54
C VAL A 360 5.67 -4.28 1.37
N ARG A 361 6.00 -4.81 0.19
CA ARG A 361 5.90 -6.24 -0.14
C ARG A 361 7.24 -6.88 -0.43
N GLY A 362 7.26 -8.22 -0.39
CA GLY A 362 8.49 -9.00 -0.56
C GLY A 362 9.28 -9.09 0.74
N ILE A 363 8.58 -9.03 1.87
CA ILE A 363 9.16 -9.08 3.21
C ILE A 363 8.80 -10.40 3.90
N GLY A 364 9.68 -10.86 4.79
CA GLY A 364 9.44 -11.94 5.74
C GLY A 364 9.28 -11.43 7.16
N GLY A 365 8.98 -12.33 8.10
CA GLY A 365 8.58 -11.95 9.45
C GLY A 365 7.31 -11.10 9.45
N GLY A 366 7.03 -10.38 10.54
CA GLY A 366 5.88 -9.49 10.60
C GLY A 366 4.55 -10.25 10.53
N ARG A 367 3.95 -10.39 9.34
CA ARG A 367 2.75 -11.22 9.13
C ARG A 367 3.02 -12.55 8.45
N ASP A 368 4.25 -12.76 7.99
CA ASP A 368 4.64 -13.99 7.33
C ASP A 368 4.78 -15.10 8.37
N LYS A 369 3.87 -16.08 8.31
CA LYS A 369 3.84 -17.24 9.21
C LYS A 369 4.70 -18.41 8.71
N THR A 370 5.45 -18.23 7.62
CA THR A 370 6.34 -19.26 7.09
C THR A 370 7.73 -19.18 7.75
N GLY A 371 8.19 -20.30 8.29
CA GLY A 371 9.48 -20.40 8.97
C GLY A 371 9.36 -20.26 10.49
N ALA A 372 10.15 -19.35 11.08
CA ALA A 372 10.16 -19.14 12.52
C ALA A 372 8.79 -18.69 13.03
N LYS A 373 8.36 -19.24 14.17
CA LYS A 373 7.07 -18.96 14.79
C LYS A 373 7.24 -18.68 16.27
N LEU A 374 6.85 -17.47 16.68
CA LEU A 374 6.74 -17.07 18.07
C LEU A 374 5.29 -17.28 18.52
N ASP A 375 5.12 -17.88 19.69
CA ASP A 375 3.83 -18.01 20.37
C ASP A 375 3.95 -17.43 21.78
N LEU A 376 3.13 -16.42 22.08
CA LEU A 376 2.94 -15.80 23.39
C LEU A 376 1.65 -16.34 24.01
N ILE A 377 1.76 -16.93 25.19
CA ILE A 377 0.65 -17.67 25.80
C ILE A 377 0.43 -17.17 27.23
N SER A 378 -0.82 -16.80 27.54
CA SER A 378 -1.29 -16.56 28.91
C SER A 378 -2.68 -17.15 29.07
N SER A 379 -2.76 -18.31 29.72
CA SER A 379 -4.01 -19.08 29.83
C SER A 379 -4.75 -18.84 31.15
N ALA A 380 -4.03 -18.48 32.21
CA ALA A 380 -4.55 -18.26 33.56
C ALA A 380 -3.72 -17.19 34.30
N PRO A 381 -4.24 -16.62 35.39
CA PRO A 381 -3.47 -15.82 36.34
C PRO A 381 -2.09 -16.39 36.67
N GLY A 382 -1.04 -15.59 36.46
CA GLY A 382 0.34 -16.01 36.74
C GLY A 382 0.97 -16.91 35.67
N ASP A 383 0.27 -17.18 34.55
CA ASP A 383 0.80 -17.91 33.39
C ASP A 383 1.20 -16.90 32.31
N PHE A 384 2.50 -16.78 32.05
CA PHE A 384 3.01 -16.15 30.84
C PHE A 384 4.17 -16.97 30.27
N ARG A 385 3.99 -17.46 29.04
CA ARG A 385 4.91 -18.37 28.36
C ARG A 385 5.25 -17.89 26.96
N VAL A 386 6.47 -18.20 26.55
CA VAL A 386 7.01 -17.84 25.24
C VAL A 386 7.59 -19.10 24.60
N SER A 387 7.15 -19.41 23.39
CA SER A 387 7.67 -20.52 22.59
C SER A 387 8.15 -20.00 21.24
N LEU A 388 9.31 -20.47 20.80
CA LEU A 388 9.87 -20.15 19.49
C LEU A 388 10.21 -21.44 18.76
N THR A 389 9.59 -21.66 17.60
CA THR A 389 9.71 -22.89 16.81
C THR A 389 10.03 -22.57 15.35
N GLY A 390 10.33 -23.59 14.55
CA GLY A 390 10.58 -23.42 13.11
C GLY A 390 11.89 -22.68 12.79
N LEU A 391 12.86 -22.70 13.71
CA LEU A 391 14.16 -22.07 13.49
C LEU A 391 14.99 -22.85 12.44
N PRO A 392 15.68 -22.16 11.53
CA PRO A 392 16.53 -22.81 10.53
C PRO A 392 17.77 -23.44 11.19
N ALA A 393 18.58 -24.15 10.42
CA ALA A 393 19.93 -24.54 10.84
C ALA A 393 20.92 -23.35 10.74
N GLY A 394 22.05 -23.41 11.44
CA GLY A 394 23.17 -22.48 11.24
C GLY A 394 23.07 -21.11 11.93
N TRP A 395 22.03 -20.85 12.73
CA TRP A 395 21.96 -19.67 13.59
C TRP A 395 22.77 -19.87 14.88
N THR A 396 23.25 -18.77 15.46
CA THR A 396 24.12 -18.77 16.65
C THR A 396 23.47 -18.08 17.85
N SER A 397 22.73 -17.00 17.61
CA SER A 397 22.02 -16.23 18.63
C SER A 397 20.74 -15.61 18.06
N GLY A 398 19.92 -15.02 18.92
CA GLY A 398 18.70 -14.34 18.53
C GLY A 398 18.13 -13.48 19.63
N TYR A 399 17.06 -12.77 19.30
CA TYR A 399 16.34 -11.88 20.20
C TYR A 399 14.85 -12.19 20.14
N THR A 400 14.18 -12.06 21.29
CA THR A 400 12.73 -11.95 21.38
C THR A 400 12.41 -10.55 21.85
N LEU A 401 11.99 -9.72 20.91
CA LEU A 401 11.59 -8.36 21.20
C LEU A 401 10.15 -8.37 21.74
N PHE A 402 9.90 -7.52 22.73
CA PHE A 402 8.58 -7.29 23.28
C PHE A 402 8.26 -5.79 23.24
N SER A 403 6.99 -5.47 23.01
CA SER A 403 6.47 -4.11 23.06
C SER A 403 5.15 -4.06 23.83
N LEU A 404 4.99 -3.01 24.63
CA LEU A 404 3.75 -2.61 25.27
C LEU A 404 2.95 -1.62 24.41
N SER A 405 3.55 -1.11 23.33
CA SER A 405 2.93 -0.18 22.39
C SER A 405 1.99 -0.89 21.40
N THR A 406 0.88 -1.41 21.92
CA THR A 406 -0.05 -2.31 21.21
C THR A 406 -1.29 -1.63 20.63
N LYS A 407 -1.29 -0.29 20.53
CA LYS A 407 -2.42 0.49 19.98
C LYS A 407 -2.69 0.20 18.50
N ARG A 408 -1.65 -0.15 17.74
CA ARG A 408 -1.75 -0.45 16.30
C ARG A 408 -2.34 -1.85 16.06
N PRO A 409 -2.90 -2.12 14.87
CA PRO A 409 -3.13 -3.48 14.42
C PRO A 409 -1.85 -4.31 14.50
N VAL A 410 -1.99 -5.62 14.76
CA VAL A 410 -0.86 -6.53 14.91
C VAL A 410 0.02 -6.51 13.65
N ALA A 411 1.33 -6.47 13.85
CA ALA A 411 2.34 -6.47 12.78
C ALA A 411 2.41 -5.19 11.91
N MET A 412 1.95 -4.04 12.42
CA MET A 412 2.00 -2.73 11.75
C MET A 412 2.98 -1.73 12.38
N GLY A 413 3.90 -2.21 13.19
CA GLY A 413 4.94 -1.40 13.80
C GLY A 413 6.21 -1.27 12.96
N ASN A 414 7.12 -0.45 13.45
CA ASN A 414 8.33 -0.02 12.75
C ASN A 414 9.53 -1.01 12.79
N VAL A 415 9.50 -2.07 13.58
CA VAL A 415 10.60 -3.06 13.64
C VAL A 415 10.05 -4.46 13.41
N PHE A 416 10.16 -4.97 12.18
CA PHE A 416 9.62 -6.27 11.78
C PHE A 416 8.12 -6.44 12.11
N GLY A 417 7.36 -5.34 12.04
CA GLY A 417 5.95 -5.28 12.40
C GLY A 417 5.68 -5.04 13.89
N LEU A 418 6.67 -5.12 14.77
CA LEU A 418 6.57 -4.72 16.17
C LEU A 418 6.72 -3.19 16.28
N GLU A 419 5.87 -2.54 17.07
CA GLU A 419 6.01 -1.11 17.36
C GLU A 419 7.06 -0.94 18.46
N ALA A 420 8.26 -0.47 18.12
CA ALA A 420 9.35 -0.39 19.08
C ALA A 420 9.08 0.67 20.16
N ASP A 421 9.35 0.29 21.40
CA ASP A 421 9.29 1.12 22.59
C ASP A 421 10.55 0.94 23.47
N ASP A 422 10.58 1.56 24.64
CA ASP A 422 11.74 1.49 25.54
C ASP A 422 12.10 0.06 25.96
N LEU A 423 11.11 -0.82 26.10
CA LEU A 423 11.34 -2.25 26.37
C LEU A 423 12.02 -2.92 25.19
N THR A 424 11.54 -2.66 23.98
CA THR A 424 12.15 -3.16 22.74
C THR A 424 13.62 -2.77 22.65
N LEU A 425 13.94 -1.50 22.93
CA LEU A 425 15.30 -0.97 22.89
C LEU A 425 16.19 -1.56 23.99
N ALA A 426 15.66 -1.72 25.21
CA ALA A 426 16.38 -2.35 26.31
C ALA A 426 16.76 -3.81 25.98
N ILE A 427 15.86 -4.57 25.35
CA ILE A 427 16.13 -5.94 24.92
C ILE A 427 17.25 -5.99 23.89
N LEU A 428 17.23 -5.10 22.89
CA LEU A 428 18.28 -5.04 21.86
C LEU A 428 19.68 -4.72 22.43
N SER A 429 19.75 -4.11 23.62
CA SER A 429 21.01 -3.86 24.33
C SER A 429 21.51 -5.03 25.18
N THR A 430 20.72 -6.10 25.31
CA THR A 430 21.04 -7.26 26.16
C THR A 430 21.97 -8.24 25.43
N PRO A 431 23.14 -8.61 26.01
CA PRO A 431 24.01 -9.62 25.43
C PRO A 431 23.32 -11.00 25.36
N PRO A 432 23.40 -11.73 24.23
CA PRO A 432 22.83 -13.06 24.13
C PRO A 432 23.45 -14.05 25.11
N SER A 433 22.61 -14.79 25.85
CA SER A 433 23.04 -15.82 26.79
C SER A 433 22.15 -17.07 26.75
N ARG A 434 22.67 -18.21 27.21
CA ARG A 434 21.96 -19.49 27.13
C ARG A 434 20.67 -19.46 27.96
N GLY A 435 19.52 -19.73 27.33
CA GLY A 435 18.22 -19.81 28.00
C GLY A 435 17.54 -18.48 28.32
N ASN A 436 18.15 -17.34 27.97
CA ASN A 436 17.57 -16.02 28.18
C ASN A 436 16.51 -15.71 27.12
N VAL A 437 15.27 -15.43 27.53
CA VAL A 437 14.15 -15.19 26.60
C VAL A 437 14.34 -13.94 25.73
N PHE A 438 15.01 -12.91 26.24
CA PHE A 438 15.15 -11.62 25.58
C PHE A 438 16.25 -11.62 24.52
N ALA A 439 17.41 -12.21 24.85
CA ALA A 439 18.55 -12.38 23.96
C ALA A 439 19.21 -13.74 24.24
N PHE A 440 19.13 -14.66 23.29
CA PHE A 440 19.49 -16.07 23.48
C PHE A 440 20.61 -16.54 22.57
N THR A 441 21.36 -17.54 23.02
CA THR A 441 22.26 -18.33 22.16
C THR A 441 21.62 -19.65 21.75
N ASN A 442 22.18 -20.28 20.72
CA ASN A 442 21.83 -21.64 20.32
C ASN A 442 22.37 -22.64 21.36
N GLY A 443 21.62 -22.81 22.46
CA GLY A 443 22.05 -23.51 23.67
C GLY A 443 21.57 -24.96 23.85
N GLY A 444 21.02 -25.58 22.79
CA GLY A 444 20.43 -26.93 22.80
C GLY A 444 18.93 -26.97 23.17
N GLY A 445 18.33 -28.15 23.12
CA GLY A 445 16.86 -28.36 23.23
C GLY A 445 16.22 -28.21 24.62
N SER A 446 17.02 -28.07 25.70
CA SER A 446 16.50 -28.10 27.08
C SER A 446 16.19 -26.73 27.69
N VAL A 447 16.57 -25.63 27.02
CA VAL A 447 16.35 -24.25 27.46
C VAL A 447 15.86 -23.41 26.28
N TYR A 448 15.35 -22.20 26.52
CA TYR A 448 14.92 -21.31 25.45
C TYR A 448 16.04 -21.04 24.43
N PRO A 449 15.77 -21.09 23.11
CA PRO A 449 14.47 -21.31 22.46
C PRO A 449 14.10 -22.79 22.22
N GLY A 450 14.97 -23.74 22.55
CA GLY A 450 14.72 -25.18 22.37
C GLY A 450 13.58 -25.75 23.22
N ALA A 451 13.27 -25.10 24.34
CA ALA A 451 12.09 -25.35 25.17
C ALA A 451 11.35 -24.02 25.47
N PRO A 452 10.01 -24.05 25.69
CA PRO A 452 9.26 -22.84 26.05
C PRO A 452 9.78 -22.20 27.33
N TYR A 453 9.93 -20.87 27.31
CA TYR A 453 10.24 -20.09 28.50
C TYR A 453 8.96 -19.82 29.29
N ARG A 454 9.03 -19.94 30.62
CA ARG A 454 7.96 -19.53 31.53
C ARG A 454 8.44 -18.38 32.39
N PHE A 455 7.76 -17.25 32.33
CA PHE A 455 8.04 -16.14 33.24
C PHE A 455 7.68 -16.54 34.68
N PRO A 456 8.38 -16.01 35.69
CA PRO A 456 7.96 -16.14 37.09
C PRO A 456 6.52 -15.66 37.26
N ALA A 457 5.76 -16.35 38.11
CA ALA A 457 4.34 -16.07 38.29
C ALA A 457 4.11 -14.63 38.76
N GLU A 458 5.02 -14.08 39.57
CA GLU A 458 5.00 -12.72 40.08
C GLU A 458 5.07 -11.69 38.95
N ILE A 459 5.90 -11.93 37.93
CA ILE A 459 6.01 -11.06 36.76
C ILE A 459 4.75 -11.15 35.90
N ALA A 460 4.23 -12.36 35.68
CA ALA A 460 2.97 -12.53 34.95
C ALA A 460 1.79 -11.83 35.66
N LEU A 461 1.74 -11.92 37.00
CA LEU A 461 0.73 -11.23 37.81
C LEU A 461 0.88 -9.71 37.77
N LEU A 462 2.12 -9.19 37.79
CA LEU A 462 2.40 -7.76 37.66
C LEU A 462 1.91 -7.20 36.31
N LEU A 463 1.99 -8.00 35.25
CA LEU A 463 1.59 -7.63 33.90
C LEU A 463 0.11 -7.92 33.59
N ARG A 464 -0.69 -8.41 34.55
CA ARG A 464 -2.10 -8.76 34.32
C ARG A 464 -2.87 -7.61 33.67
N GLY A 465 -3.64 -7.95 32.63
CA GLY A 465 -4.45 -7.02 31.84
C GLY A 465 -3.67 -6.19 30.83
N ARG A 466 -2.33 -6.29 30.80
CA ARG A 466 -1.51 -5.65 29.76
C ARG A 466 -1.50 -6.50 28.50
N THR A 467 -1.62 -5.83 27.35
CA THR A 467 -1.42 -6.44 26.03
C THR A 467 0.02 -6.23 25.61
N ILE A 468 0.65 -7.31 25.16
CA ILE A 468 2.06 -7.37 24.75
C ILE A 468 2.11 -7.92 23.33
N ASP A 469 2.88 -7.24 22.47
CA ASP A 469 3.31 -7.80 21.20
C ASP A 469 4.73 -8.34 21.32
N GLY A 470 5.04 -9.41 20.60
CA GLY A 470 6.39 -9.92 20.48
C GLY A 470 6.74 -10.32 19.07
N VAL A 471 8.02 -10.19 18.73
CA VAL A 471 8.61 -10.72 17.50
C VAL A 471 9.99 -11.28 17.83
N ALA A 472 10.33 -12.43 17.24
CA ALA A 472 11.64 -13.04 17.42
C ALA A 472 12.41 -13.06 16.11
N PHE A 473 13.73 -12.92 16.19
CA PHE A 473 14.61 -13.16 15.06
C PHE A 473 15.92 -13.81 15.52
N VAL A 474 16.55 -14.56 14.61
CA VAL A 474 17.83 -15.23 14.84
C VAL A 474 18.86 -14.81 13.82
N VAL A 475 20.12 -14.77 14.27
CA VAL A 475 21.27 -14.38 13.47
C VAL A 475 22.29 -15.52 13.33
N ASP A 476 23.02 -15.53 12.22
CA ASP A 476 24.14 -16.45 12.00
C ASP A 476 25.43 -16.00 12.72
N GLY A 477 26.52 -16.75 12.55
CA GLY A 477 27.83 -16.40 13.14
C GLY A 477 28.46 -15.13 12.59
N ARG A 478 27.84 -14.48 11.59
CA ARG A 478 28.25 -13.20 11.01
C ARG A 478 27.30 -12.06 11.39
N GLY A 479 26.35 -12.31 12.31
CA GLY A 479 25.37 -11.32 12.76
C GLY A 479 24.25 -11.04 11.76
N ARG A 480 24.08 -11.85 10.70
CA ARG A 480 23.02 -11.63 9.69
C ARG A 480 21.73 -12.30 10.14
N ILE A 481 20.60 -11.60 10.03
CA ILE A 481 19.28 -12.19 10.30
C ILE A 481 18.98 -13.28 9.27
N VAL A 482 18.80 -14.51 9.75
CA VAL A 482 18.49 -15.69 8.92
C VAL A 482 17.04 -16.16 9.05
N ALA A 483 16.35 -15.77 10.13
CA ALA A 483 14.91 -15.93 10.26
C ALA A 483 14.32 -14.87 11.21
N ALA A 484 13.09 -14.45 10.92
CA ALA A 484 12.25 -13.64 11.79
C ALA A 484 10.84 -14.24 11.83
N SER A 485 10.21 -14.20 13.01
CA SER A 485 8.85 -14.69 13.20
C SER A 485 7.81 -13.67 12.74
N SER A 486 6.56 -14.12 12.63
CA SER A 486 5.44 -13.18 12.69
C SER A 486 5.39 -12.50 14.06
N VAL A 487 4.77 -11.32 14.14
CA VAL A 487 4.38 -10.72 15.41
C VAL A 487 3.25 -11.55 16.00
N ASP A 488 3.35 -11.83 17.29
CA ASP A 488 2.28 -12.42 18.07
C ASP A 488 1.84 -11.48 19.20
N ARG A 489 0.56 -11.53 19.56
CA ARG A 489 -0.06 -10.63 20.53
C ARG A 489 -0.79 -11.42 21.60
N VAL A 490 -0.54 -11.09 22.86
CA VAL A 490 -1.25 -11.68 24.02
C VAL A 490 -1.67 -10.60 25.00
N THR A 491 -2.85 -10.76 25.60
CA THR A 491 -3.22 -10.03 26.82
C THR A 491 -3.00 -10.95 28.02
N ILE A 492 -2.15 -10.52 28.96
CA ILE A 492 -1.77 -11.32 30.13
C ILE A 492 -2.96 -11.44 31.09
N ARG A 493 -3.26 -12.66 31.54
CA ARG A 493 -4.42 -13.00 32.37
C ARG A 493 -4.17 -12.95 33.87
#